data_AF-A0A3C0VQH0-F1
#
_entry.id   AF-A0A3C0VQH0-F1
#
_cell.length_a   1.000
_cell.length_b   1.000
_cell.length_c   1.000
_cell.angle_alpha   90.00
_cell.angle_beta   90.00
_cell.angle_gamma   90.00
#
_symmetry.space_group_name_H-M   'P 1'
#
loop_
_entity.id
_entity.type
_entity.pdbx_description
1 polymer ?
#
loop_
_entity_poly.entity_id
_entity_poly.type
_entity_poly.pdbx_seq_one_letter_code
_entity_poly.pdbx_strand_id
1 'polypeptide(L)'
;TKLISILVAIALILIVGIIAFGAKIKKAIDEGEEINGRWFLSLIYPDKYAYSTEIADYNDYYQLMADDDVAIILQDEILEDKAKLINGQPYFSYDTVSKIFTNRFYHNSDEKVLLYTTSTDIIKVDMAEGTSGYYVSGVFTETPAVCATYIGDTLYISADFVKNYANFSYAYYSQPNRVQVYTKFGTERAAKVKKKTKVRVKGGIKSDILASLEKDQQVTVLEVMEKWTRIKTEDGFIGYVEKNKLSDEFEYTRPAVTDAYNPYNDYSMGTEGESLVVAWHQIFYADNGSNLNTLTVSSNGIDVVSPTWYYLDSENGTFTDYSSAAYVTNAHEKGYKVWTLVEDMTNSDSFSEYNLFSSSANRKALIDNLISSVKAAGADGINIDFEKIGKETGPHYVQFLRELSIEAHKNGLVLSVDDYQQNEGNLYYNLKEQGLVADYVIIMGYDEHWAGCQEAGSVASLDFVENGITKALDAGVPAAKLINGVPFYTRLWKTEGVNVSSSALDMTTAANWYQSHNIIPSWDETTSQFYASRTDGTATYEIWVENADSISAKLAVMKNHNLAGVACWKLGFETPDIWDVIVSYY
;
A
#
# COMPACT_ATOMS: atom_id res chain seq x y z
N THR A 1 3.48 24.29 77.52
CA THR A 1 4.96 24.18 77.54
C THR A 1 5.51 23.48 76.30
N LYS A 2 5.08 22.25 75.95
CA LYS A 2 5.56 21.52 74.75
C LYS A 2 5.41 22.28 73.41
N LEU A 3 4.31 22.99 73.19
CA LEU A 3 4.09 23.77 71.96
C LEU A 3 5.07 24.94 71.81
N ILE A 4 5.37 25.62 72.93
CA ILE A 4 6.33 26.74 72.99
C ILE A 4 7.75 26.22 72.77
N SER A 5 8.11 25.07 73.36
CA SER A 5 9.41 24.43 73.13
C SER A 5 9.62 24.01 71.67
N ILE A 6 8.56 23.51 71.01
CA ILE A 6 8.59 23.16 69.57
C ILE A 6 8.72 24.42 68.71
N LEU A 7 7.96 25.48 69.00
CA LEU A 7 8.05 26.76 68.28
C LEU A 7 9.42 27.42 68.45
N VAL A 8 10.00 27.38 69.64
CA VAL A 8 11.36 27.88 69.92
C VAL A 8 12.41 27.04 69.21
N ALA A 9 12.27 25.72 69.15
CA ALA A 9 13.16 24.84 68.39
C ALA A 9 13.08 25.11 66.86
N ILE A 10 11.87 25.28 66.31
CA ILE A 10 11.67 25.64 64.91
C ILE A 10 12.26 27.03 64.60
N ALA A 11 12.07 28.02 65.49
CA ALA A 11 12.64 29.35 65.35
C ALA A 11 14.18 29.34 65.44
N LEU A 12 14.77 28.55 66.33
CA LEU A 12 16.23 28.36 66.42
C LEU A 12 16.80 27.65 65.19
N ILE A 13 16.12 26.63 64.66
CA ILE A 13 16.51 25.96 63.41
C ILE A 13 16.43 26.93 62.22
N LEU A 14 15.41 27.80 62.17
CA LEU A 14 15.29 28.85 61.15
C LEU A 14 16.39 29.91 61.28
N ILE A 15 16.69 30.39 62.48
CA ILE A 15 17.74 31.40 62.72
C ILE A 15 19.14 30.83 62.42
N VAL A 16 19.43 29.61 62.88
CA VAL A 16 20.70 28.91 62.58
C VAL A 16 20.79 28.59 61.09
N GLY A 17 19.69 28.19 60.44
CA GLY A 17 19.62 27.96 59.00
C GLY A 17 19.87 29.23 58.18
N ILE A 18 19.32 30.38 58.60
CA ILE A 18 19.55 31.68 57.94
C ILE A 18 21.01 32.14 58.08
N ILE A 19 21.64 31.93 59.25
CA ILE A 19 23.04 32.30 59.49
C ILE A 19 23.99 31.34 58.74
N ALA A 20 23.72 30.03 58.76
CA ALA A 20 24.57 29.02 58.13
C ALA A 20 24.45 28.98 56.59
N PHE A 21 23.29 29.35 56.04
CA PHE A 21 23.02 29.29 54.61
C PHE A 21 22.66 30.64 53.98
N GLY A 22 22.86 31.77 54.67
CA GLY A 22 22.45 33.10 54.21
C GLY A 22 22.99 33.50 52.81
N ALA A 23 24.22 33.10 52.49
CA ALA A 23 24.79 33.31 51.15
C ALA A 23 24.06 32.49 50.06
N LYS A 24 23.65 31.25 50.39
CA LYS A 24 22.87 30.40 49.48
C LYS A 24 21.41 30.87 49.35
N ILE A 25 20.81 31.37 50.43
CA ILE A 25 19.48 32.01 50.42
C ILE A 25 19.50 33.21 49.47
N LYS A 26 20.50 34.08 49.61
CA LYS A 26 20.65 35.26 48.75
C LYS A 26 20.79 34.86 47.28
N LYS A 27 21.68 33.91 46.98
CA LYS A 27 21.86 33.39 45.62
C LYS A 27 20.58 32.77 45.05
N ALA A 28 19.86 31.98 45.84
CA ALA A 28 18.59 31.36 45.44
C ALA A 28 17.51 32.42 45.12
N ILE A 29 17.44 33.50 45.89
CA ILE A 29 16.54 34.64 45.60
C ILE A 29 16.96 35.33 44.29
N ASP A 30 18.27 35.57 44.10
CA ASP A 30 18.81 36.22 42.90
C ASP A 30 18.58 35.35 41.63
N GLU A 31 18.55 34.02 41.78
CA GLU A 31 18.28 33.05 40.70
C GLU A 31 16.77 32.73 40.52
N GLY A 32 15.88 33.35 41.32
CA GLY A 32 14.43 33.15 41.23
C GLY A 32 13.93 31.79 41.75
N GLU A 33 14.70 31.13 42.61
CA GLU A 33 14.31 29.88 43.26
C GLU A 33 13.22 30.11 44.33
N GLU A 34 12.36 29.11 44.49
CA GLU A 34 11.24 29.16 45.43
C GLU A 34 11.66 28.59 46.80
N ILE A 35 11.80 29.48 47.79
CA ILE A 35 12.24 29.10 49.15
C ILE A 35 11.07 28.55 49.95
N ASN A 36 11.06 27.24 50.17
CA ASN A 36 10.06 26.53 50.97
C ASN A 36 10.71 25.45 51.87
N GLY A 37 9.89 24.71 52.61
CA GLY A 37 10.38 23.67 53.53
C GLY A 37 11.24 22.59 52.85
N ARG A 38 10.98 22.28 51.58
CA ARG A 38 11.80 21.33 50.80
C ARG A 38 13.14 21.93 50.40
N TRP A 39 13.18 23.23 50.06
CA TRP A 39 14.43 23.94 49.82
C TRP A 39 15.36 23.87 51.04
N PHE A 40 14.83 24.14 52.24
CA PHE A 40 15.59 23.95 53.50
C PHE A 40 16.00 22.50 53.74
N LEU A 41 15.10 21.53 53.53
CA LEU A 41 15.45 20.11 53.66
C LEU A 41 16.51 19.66 52.64
N SER A 42 16.60 20.30 51.47
CA SER A 42 17.65 20.01 50.49
C SER A 42 19.03 20.50 50.92
N LEU A 43 19.10 21.54 51.78
CA LEU A 43 20.35 22.00 52.36
C LEU A 43 20.85 21.08 53.48
N ILE A 44 19.91 20.49 54.24
CA ILE A 44 20.21 19.66 55.43
C ILE A 44 20.36 18.18 55.05
N TYR A 45 19.56 17.69 54.12
CA TYR A 45 19.54 16.30 53.64
C TYR A 45 19.55 16.27 52.09
N PRO A 46 20.64 16.71 51.45
CA PRO A 46 20.73 16.85 49.99
C PRO A 46 20.46 15.54 49.26
N ASP A 47 20.95 14.42 49.80
CA ASP A 47 20.77 13.09 49.21
C ASP A 47 19.30 12.70 49.06
N LYS A 48 18.40 13.23 49.90
CA LYS A 48 16.98 12.93 49.87
C LYS A 48 16.13 13.98 49.14
N TYR A 49 16.46 15.26 49.26
CA TYR A 49 15.57 16.34 48.81
C TYR A 49 16.12 17.27 47.73
N ALA A 50 17.43 17.23 47.46
CA ALA A 50 18.03 17.99 46.36
C ALA A 50 17.70 17.34 45.01
N TYR A 51 17.60 18.18 43.98
CA TYR A 51 17.46 17.70 42.60
C TYR A 51 18.76 17.06 42.11
N SER A 52 18.67 16.00 41.31
CA SER A 52 19.80 15.56 40.50
C SER A 52 20.15 16.64 39.48
N THR A 53 21.45 16.88 39.34
CA THR A 53 22.08 17.75 38.33
C THR A 53 22.74 16.94 37.21
N GLU A 54 22.72 15.61 37.31
CA GLU A 54 23.31 14.72 36.31
C GLU A 54 22.55 14.85 34.99
N ILE A 55 23.30 15.02 33.91
CA ILE A 55 22.78 14.99 32.54
C ILE A 55 22.69 13.52 32.13
N ALA A 56 21.57 13.14 31.53
CA ALA A 56 21.38 11.78 31.03
C ALA A 56 22.40 11.48 29.92
N ASP A 57 22.88 10.24 29.86
CA ASP A 57 23.61 9.77 28.69
C ASP A 57 22.64 9.69 27.51
N TYR A 58 22.89 10.55 26.52
CA TYR A 58 22.04 10.67 25.36
C TYR A 58 22.14 9.47 24.42
N ASN A 59 23.30 8.82 24.36
CA ASN A 59 23.48 7.62 23.55
C ASN A 59 22.71 6.46 24.18
N ASP A 60 22.76 6.31 25.50
CA ASP A 60 21.94 5.30 26.20
C ASP A 60 20.44 5.60 26.06
N TYR A 61 20.04 6.86 26.21
CA TYR A 61 18.64 7.26 26.14
C TYR A 61 18.00 7.00 24.77
N TYR A 62 18.70 7.33 23.68
CA TYR A 62 18.23 7.09 22.31
C TYR A 62 18.69 5.75 21.74
N GLN A 63 19.54 5.00 22.44
CA GLN A 63 20.17 3.76 21.98
C GLN A 63 21.01 3.96 20.70
N LEU A 64 21.87 4.99 20.71
CA LEU A 64 22.81 5.29 19.62
C LEU A 64 24.09 4.48 19.85
N MET A 65 24.46 3.66 18.87
CA MET A 65 25.60 2.72 18.95
C MET A 65 26.81 3.20 18.14
N ALA A 66 26.59 4.09 17.17
CA ALA A 66 27.61 4.71 16.35
C ALA A 66 27.45 6.23 16.30
N ASP A 67 28.56 6.95 16.05
CA ASP A 67 28.57 8.42 15.98
C ASP A 67 27.69 8.99 14.86
N ASP A 68 27.47 8.19 13.81
CA ASP A 68 26.64 8.52 12.66
C ASP A 68 25.18 8.04 12.82
N ASP A 69 24.82 7.39 13.94
CA ASP A 69 23.44 7.06 14.22
C ASP A 69 22.62 8.33 14.51
N VAL A 70 21.39 8.35 14.01
CA VAL A 70 20.43 9.42 14.21
C VAL A 70 19.16 8.81 14.77
N ALA A 71 18.77 9.23 15.98
CA ALA A 71 17.51 8.77 16.58
C ALA A 71 16.31 9.24 15.75
N ILE A 72 15.33 8.39 15.53
CA ILE A 72 14.08 8.75 14.84
C ILE A 72 12.97 8.91 15.89
N ILE A 73 12.42 10.10 16.01
CA ILE A 73 11.25 10.37 16.86
C ILE A 73 10.04 10.54 15.94
N LEU A 74 9.24 9.48 15.79
CA LEU A 74 8.03 9.48 14.96
C LEU A 74 6.83 9.87 15.83
N GLN A 75 6.25 11.03 15.53
CA GLN A 75 5.22 11.66 16.36
C GLN A 75 5.73 11.78 17.82
N ASP A 76 5.27 10.91 18.71
CA ASP A 76 5.53 10.91 20.16
C ASP A 76 6.26 9.63 20.62
N GLU A 77 6.88 8.93 19.68
CA GLU A 77 7.58 7.67 19.92
C GLU A 77 9.02 7.73 19.40
N ILE A 78 9.96 7.24 20.21
CA ILE A 78 11.35 7.02 19.78
C ILE A 78 11.40 5.63 19.17
N LEU A 79 11.77 5.54 17.89
CA LEU A 79 11.83 4.26 17.19
C LEU A 79 13.09 3.48 17.54
N GLU A 80 12.98 2.15 17.47
CA GLU A 80 14.12 1.24 17.55
C GLU A 80 15.04 1.42 16.35
N ASP A 81 14.48 1.58 15.15
CA ASP A 81 15.23 1.90 13.94
C ASP A 81 15.96 3.25 14.05
N LYS A 82 17.14 3.32 13.44
CA LYS A 82 17.98 4.52 13.40
C LYS A 82 18.17 4.99 11.97
N ALA A 83 18.15 6.30 11.80
CA ALA A 83 18.63 6.95 10.59
C ALA A 83 20.16 7.06 10.64
N LYS A 84 20.78 7.42 9.52
CA LYS A 84 22.22 7.66 9.41
C LYS A 84 22.50 9.11 9.04
N LEU A 85 23.58 9.66 9.59
CA LEU A 85 24.08 10.98 9.25
C LEU A 85 25.16 10.86 8.18
N ILE A 86 24.86 11.27 6.95
CA ILE A 86 25.81 11.22 5.83
C ILE A 86 26.04 12.65 5.35
N ASN A 87 27.30 13.11 5.42
CA ASN A 87 27.69 14.49 5.07
C ASN A 87 26.84 15.57 5.77
N GLY A 88 26.47 15.33 7.03
CA GLY A 88 25.67 16.25 7.83
C GLY A 88 24.17 16.25 7.52
N GLN A 89 23.68 15.32 6.68
CA GLN A 89 22.27 15.18 6.35
C GLN A 89 21.72 13.83 6.85
N PRO A 90 20.46 13.78 7.32
CA PRO A 90 19.84 12.55 7.78
C PRO A 90 19.34 11.70 6.60
N TYR A 91 19.56 10.39 6.70
CA TYR A 91 19.10 9.38 5.76
C TYR A 91 18.34 8.28 6.49
N PHE A 92 17.20 7.89 5.95
CA PHE A 92 16.41 6.77 6.46
C PHE A 92 16.79 5.49 5.71
N SER A 93 16.78 4.34 6.37
CA SER A 93 16.93 3.07 5.64
C SER A 93 15.74 2.87 4.70
N TYR A 94 15.94 2.11 3.62
CA TYR A 94 14.88 1.78 2.67
C TYR A 94 13.65 1.16 3.36
N ASP A 95 13.87 0.28 4.34
CA ASP A 95 12.80 -0.34 5.12
C ASP A 95 12.02 0.68 5.95
N THR A 96 12.72 1.61 6.61
CA THR A 96 12.08 2.73 7.33
C THR A 96 11.26 3.58 6.36
N VAL A 97 11.78 3.87 5.16
CA VAL A 97 11.04 4.63 4.14
C VAL A 97 9.77 3.90 3.71
N SER A 98 9.89 2.64 3.36
CA SER A 98 8.78 1.79 2.93
C SER A 98 7.68 1.67 3.99
N LYS A 99 8.07 1.50 5.25
CA LYS A 99 7.16 1.30 6.38
C LYS A 99 6.47 2.57 6.86
N ILE A 100 7.19 3.70 6.87
CA ILE A 100 6.72 4.92 7.56
C ILE A 100 6.21 5.98 6.59
N PHE A 101 6.87 6.14 5.43
CA PHE A 101 6.65 7.27 4.54
C PHE A 101 5.90 6.86 3.29
N THR A 102 6.47 5.91 2.52
CA THR A 102 5.91 5.45 1.26
C THR A 102 6.60 4.16 0.81
N ASN A 103 5.81 3.17 0.39
CA ASN A 103 6.29 1.93 -0.20
C ASN A 103 6.38 1.99 -1.75
N ARG A 104 6.30 3.20 -2.34
CA ARG A 104 6.33 3.38 -3.79
C ARG A 104 7.72 3.44 -4.40
N PHE A 105 8.75 3.72 -3.60
CA PHE A 105 10.12 3.59 -4.09
C PHE A 105 10.36 2.14 -4.49
N TYR A 106 10.86 1.94 -5.71
CA TYR A 106 11.26 0.65 -6.22
C TYR A 106 12.78 0.57 -6.21
N HIS A 107 13.32 -0.43 -5.54
CA HIS A 107 14.75 -0.66 -5.42
C HIS A 107 15.15 -1.89 -6.23
N ASN A 108 16.11 -1.73 -7.14
CA ASN A 108 16.76 -2.83 -7.82
C ASN A 108 18.22 -2.90 -7.36
N SER A 109 18.54 -3.92 -6.56
CA SER A 109 19.90 -4.12 -6.02
C SER A 109 20.91 -4.50 -7.09
N ASP A 110 20.49 -5.26 -8.11
CA ASP A 110 21.37 -5.81 -9.13
C ASP A 110 21.85 -4.69 -10.06
N GLU A 111 20.93 -3.81 -10.43
CA GLU A 111 21.22 -2.61 -11.24
C GLU A 111 21.72 -1.43 -10.39
N LYS A 112 21.64 -1.52 -9.05
CA LYS A 112 21.92 -0.42 -8.11
C LYS A 112 21.15 0.85 -8.43
N VAL A 113 19.84 0.71 -8.68
CA VAL A 113 18.95 1.83 -8.98
C VAL A 113 17.82 1.93 -7.97
N LEU A 114 17.44 3.16 -7.67
CA LEU A 114 16.23 3.49 -6.92
C LEU A 114 15.32 4.29 -7.86
N LEU A 115 14.11 3.79 -8.08
CA LEU A 115 13.12 4.43 -8.94
C LEU A 115 11.95 4.96 -8.11
N TYR A 116 11.39 6.08 -8.57
CA TYR A 116 10.06 6.53 -8.19
C TYR A 116 9.29 6.87 -9.46
N THR A 117 8.10 6.28 -9.63
CA THR A 117 7.28 6.48 -10.83
C THR A 117 6.06 7.33 -10.50
N THR A 118 5.91 8.45 -11.22
CA THR A 118 4.72 9.32 -11.20
C THR A 118 3.77 8.90 -12.33
N SER A 119 2.68 9.65 -12.52
CA SER A 119 1.76 9.48 -13.64
C SER A 119 2.38 9.76 -15.02
N THR A 120 3.49 10.50 -15.07
CA THR A 120 4.10 10.99 -16.32
C THR A 120 5.58 10.67 -16.47
N ASP A 121 6.29 10.42 -15.37
CA ASP A 121 7.74 10.38 -15.35
C ASP A 121 8.29 9.25 -14.46
N ILE A 122 9.48 8.79 -14.82
CA ILE A 122 10.30 7.90 -14.02
C ILE A 122 11.48 8.69 -13.49
N ILE A 123 11.56 8.81 -12.17
CA ILE A 123 12.68 9.41 -11.44
C ILE A 123 13.63 8.28 -11.07
N LYS A 124 14.84 8.32 -11.65
CA LYS A 124 15.89 7.32 -11.44
C LYS A 124 17.06 7.92 -10.67
N VAL A 125 17.39 7.32 -9.52
CA VAL A 125 18.69 7.52 -8.86
C VAL A 125 19.61 6.38 -9.28
N ASP A 126 20.72 6.72 -9.92
CA ASP A 126 21.78 5.78 -10.26
C ASP A 126 22.84 5.75 -9.16
N MET A 127 22.90 4.66 -8.40
CA MET A 127 23.82 4.54 -7.26
C MET A 127 25.17 3.95 -7.67
N ALA A 128 25.34 3.51 -8.93
CA ALA A 128 26.62 3.03 -9.43
C ALA A 128 27.58 4.19 -9.77
N GLU A 129 27.04 5.34 -10.20
CA GLU A 129 27.82 6.51 -10.61
C GLU A 129 28.27 7.38 -9.43
N GLY A 130 27.71 7.18 -8.23
CA GLY A 130 28.03 7.95 -7.02
C GLY A 130 27.65 9.44 -7.13
N THR A 131 26.76 9.78 -8.05
CA THR A 131 26.37 11.17 -8.32
C THR A 131 25.40 11.70 -7.27
N SER A 132 25.55 12.97 -6.91
CA SER A 132 24.56 13.72 -6.13
C SER A 132 23.47 14.26 -7.06
N GLY A 133 22.59 13.38 -7.51
CA GLY A 133 21.47 13.76 -8.38
C GLY A 133 20.58 12.58 -8.75
N TYR A 134 19.64 12.85 -9.63
CA TYR A 134 18.72 11.88 -10.20
C TYR A 134 18.37 12.25 -11.64
N TYR A 135 17.89 11.30 -12.42
CA TYR A 135 17.40 11.50 -13.77
C TYR A 135 15.87 11.54 -13.77
N VAL A 136 15.28 12.50 -14.49
CA VAL A 136 13.84 12.51 -14.81
C VAL A 136 13.73 12.34 -16.31
N SER A 137 13.16 11.22 -16.76
CA SER A 137 12.99 10.95 -18.19
C SER A 137 14.29 11.11 -18.99
N GLY A 138 15.43 10.70 -18.39
CA GLY A 138 16.78 10.78 -18.96
C GLY A 138 17.52 12.10 -18.77
N VAL A 139 16.88 13.12 -18.19
CA VAL A 139 17.51 14.43 -17.92
C VAL A 139 18.06 14.45 -16.48
N PHE A 140 19.36 14.65 -16.34
CA PHE A 140 20.02 14.71 -15.04
C PHE A 140 19.69 16.01 -14.29
N THR A 141 19.34 15.87 -13.01
CA THR A 141 19.11 16.95 -12.06
C THR A 141 20.07 16.78 -10.88
N GLU A 142 20.95 17.78 -10.69
CA GLU A 142 21.88 17.81 -9.57
C GLU A 142 21.15 18.14 -8.26
N THR A 143 21.58 17.50 -7.17
CA THR A 143 21.08 17.73 -5.82
C THR A 143 22.22 18.08 -4.86
N PRO A 144 21.96 18.85 -3.79
CA PRO A 144 23.00 19.22 -2.82
C PRO A 144 23.62 18.03 -2.07
N ALA A 145 22.93 16.88 -2.03
CA ALA A 145 23.36 15.67 -1.37
C ALA A 145 22.99 14.45 -2.22
N VAL A 146 23.67 13.32 -2.00
CA VAL A 146 23.37 12.04 -2.67
C VAL A 146 21.95 11.60 -2.31
N CYS A 147 21.13 11.25 -3.29
CA CYS A 147 19.72 10.91 -3.05
C CYS A 147 19.57 9.57 -2.32
N ALA A 148 20.38 8.57 -2.68
CA ALA A 148 20.40 7.26 -2.04
C ALA A 148 21.79 6.62 -2.13
N THR A 149 22.18 5.86 -1.11
CA THR A 149 23.48 5.17 -1.06
C THR A 149 23.44 3.98 -0.12
N TYR A 150 24.32 3.00 -0.33
CA TYR A 150 24.51 1.89 0.60
C TYR A 150 25.50 2.24 1.71
N ILE A 151 25.23 1.71 2.91
CA ILE A 151 26.20 1.56 4.00
C ILE A 151 26.18 0.08 4.39
N GLY A 152 27.26 -0.64 4.07
CA GLY A 152 27.23 -2.10 4.08
C GLY A 152 26.19 -2.62 3.09
N ASP A 153 25.29 -3.49 3.56
CA ASP A 153 24.22 -4.08 2.74
C ASP A 153 22.88 -3.31 2.86
N THR A 154 22.84 -2.24 3.66
CA THR A 154 21.62 -1.46 3.89
C THR A 154 21.59 -0.24 2.97
N LEU A 155 20.50 -0.12 2.20
CA LEU A 155 20.22 1.06 1.40
C LEU A 155 19.65 2.18 2.29
N TYR A 156 20.22 3.38 2.17
CA TYR A 156 19.79 4.60 2.84
C TYR A 156 19.36 5.65 1.81
N ILE A 157 18.24 6.33 2.08
CA ILE A 157 17.66 7.38 1.23
C ILE A 157 17.63 8.70 1.99
N SER A 158 18.06 9.78 1.35
CA SER A 158 18.07 11.13 1.92
C SER A 158 16.67 11.54 2.36
N ALA A 159 16.54 12.03 3.59
CA ALA A 159 15.26 12.53 4.11
C ALA A 159 14.66 13.63 3.22
N ASP A 160 15.50 14.54 2.70
CA ASP A 160 15.07 15.58 1.76
C ASP A 160 14.55 15.01 0.43
N PHE A 161 15.17 13.94 -0.07
CA PHE A 161 14.70 13.29 -1.29
C PHE A 161 13.36 12.59 -1.06
N VAL A 162 13.16 11.92 0.08
CA VAL A 162 11.89 11.28 0.45
C VAL A 162 10.77 12.32 0.57
N LYS A 163 11.05 13.54 1.07
CA LYS A 163 10.04 14.61 1.20
C LYS A 163 9.37 15.00 -0.11
N ASN A 164 10.06 14.85 -1.23
CA ASN A 164 9.47 15.13 -2.53
C ASN A 164 8.29 14.19 -2.86
N TYR A 165 8.23 13.02 -2.22
CA TYR A 165 7.36 11.90 -2.61
C TYR A 165 6.55 11.28 -1.48
N ALA A 166 6.59 11.87 -0.29
CA ALA A 166 5.85 11.41 0.87
C ALA A 166 5.41 12.58 1.75
N ASN A 167 4.19 12.52 2.28
CA ASN A 167 3.60 13.57 3.09
C ASN A 167 4.12 13.51 4.54
N PHE A 168 5.28 14.10 4.80
CA PHE A 168 5.84 14.21 6.15
C PHE A 168 6.71 15.46 6.34
N SER A 169 6.91 15.86 7.59
CA SER A 169 7.88 16.88 7.98
C SER A 169 8.94 16.29 8.88
N TYR A 170 10.15 16.84 8.84
CA TYR A 170 11.19 16.52 9.81
C TYR A 170 12.04 17.73 10.19
N ALA A 171 12.66 17.66 11.36
CA ALA A 171 13.71 18.57 11.81
C ALA A 171 14.87 17.78 12.42
N TYR A 172 16.10 18.07 11.98
CA TYR A 172 17.31 17.44 12.49
C TYR A 172 17.97 18.29 13.58
N TYR A 173 18.46 17.64 14.62
CA TYR A 173 19.19 18.21 15.73
C TYR A 173 20.46 17.39 15.99
N SER A 174 21.59 18.06 16.27
CA SER A 174 22.92 17.43 16.35
C SER A 174 23.40 17.07 17.76
N GLN A 175 22.67 17.45 18.81
CA GLN A 175 23.08 17.22 20.21
C GLN A 175 21.96 16.55 21.04
N PRO A 176 21.88 15.21 21.06
CA PRO A 176 22.57 14.28 20.15
C PRO A 176 21.93 14.28 18.75
N ASN A 177 22.52 13.55 17.81
CA ASN A 177 21.96 13.29 16.49
C ASN A 177 20.55 12.68 16.59
N ARG A 178 19.54 13.44 16.15
CA ARG A 178 18.14 12.99 16.12
C ARG A 178 17.32 13.74 15.09
N VAL A 179 16.28 13.09 14.60
CA VAL A 179 15.26 13.69 13.74
C VAL A 179 13.90 13.55 14.40
N GLN A 180 13.23 14.68 14.59
CA GLN A 180 11.80 14.69 14.91
C GLN A 180 11.03 14.61 13.60
N VAL A 181 10.15 13.63 13.47
CA VAL A 181 9.38 13.31 12.26
C VAL A 181 7.88 13.42 12.56
N TYR A 182 7.11 13.98 11.63
CA TYR A 182 5.66 13.97 11.65
C TYR A 182 5.07 13.51 10.32
N THR A 183 4.31 12.41 10.34
CA THR A 183 3.50 11.91 9.20
C THR A 183 1.99 12.14 9.37
N LYS A 184 1.56 12.45 10.61
CA LYS A 184 0.18 12.81 10.94
C LYS A 184 0.14 14.27 11.38
N PHE A 185 -0.85 15.00 10.87
CA PHE A 185 -1.06 16.42 11.12
C PHE A 185 -2.44 16.62 11.75
N GLY A 186 -2.54 17.54 12.70
CA GLY A 186 -3.76 17.75 13.46
C GLY A 186 -3.51 18.48 14.78
N THR A 187 -4.49 18.40 15.67
CA THR A 187 -4.46 19.04 16.98
C THR A 187 -3.81 18.14 18.02
N GLU A 188 -2.82 18.67 18.72
CA GLU A 188 -2.15 18.06 19.87
C GLU A 188 -2.37 18.91 21.13
N ARG A 189 -2.27 18.27 22.30
CA ARG A 189 -2.29 18.98 23.59
C ARG A 189 -0.93 19.63 23.82
N ALA A 190 -0.93 20.90 24.18
CA ALA A 190 0.27 21.66 24.43
C ALA A 190 0.19 22.45 25.73
N ALA A 191 1.35 22.80 26.29
CA ALA A 191 1.46 23.72 27.42
C ALA A 191 2.68 24.62 27.26
N LYS A 192 2.67 25.77 27.93
CA LYS A 192 3.82 26.68 28.02
C LYS A 192 4.54 26.53 29.35
N VAL A 193 5.85 26.68 29.32
CA VAL A 193 6.70 26.61 30.51
C VAL A 193 6.57 27.93 31.31
N LYS A 194 6.07 27.87 32.55
CA LYS A 194 5.85 29.05 33.41
C LYS A 194 7.15 29.68 33.91
N LYS A 195 8.18 28.86 34.14
CA LYS A 195 9.51 29.27 34.60
C LYS A 195 10.55 28.24 34.20
N LYS A 196 11.81 28.66 34.09
CA LYS A 196 12.94 27.79 33.73
C LYS A 196 12.90 26.49 34.53
N THR A 197 12.97 25.37 33.83
CA THR A 197 12.84 24.04 34.43
C THR A 197 13.66 23.01 33.64
N LYS A 198 13.65 21.76 34.09
CA LYS A 198 14.38 20.64 33.49
C LYS A 198 13.41 19.55 33.07
N VAL A 199 13.64 18.99 31.89
CA VAL A 199 13.04 17.73 31.43
C VAL A 199 13.86 16.59 32.02
N ARG A 200 13.21 15.61 32.64
CA ARG A 200 13.88 14.47 33.27
C ARG A 200 13.49 13.16 32.62
N VAL A 201 14.39 12.17 32.64
CA VAL A 201 14.13 10.84 32.06
C VAL A 201 12.89 10.17 32.69
N LYS A 202 12.74 10.28 34.01
CA LYS A 202 11.62 9.73 34.79
C LYS A 202 10.99 10.81 35.66
N GLY A 203 9.73 10.61 36.05
CA GLY A 203 9.01 11.45 37.01
C GLY A 203 9.61 11.36 38.40
N GLY A 204 10.68 12.09 38.66
CA GLY A 204 11.38 12.07 39.95
C GLY A 204 12.50 13.08 40.03
N ILE A 205 12.67 13.67 41.21
CA ILE A 205 13.63 14.77 41.44
C ILE A 205 15.09 14.29 41.35
N LYS A 206 15.31 12.98 41.47
CA LYS A 206 16.61 12.30 41.36
C LYS A 206 16.88 11.73 39.97
N SER A 207 15.92 11.82 39.04
CA SER A 207 16.13 11.39 37.67
C SER A 207 17.06 12.33 36.93
N ASP A 208 17.86 11.78 36.03
CA ASP A 208 18.77 12.54 35.17
C ASP A 208 18.02 13.49 34.24
N ILE A 209 18.73 14.51 33.81
CA ILE A 209 18.21 15.63 33.02
C ILE A 209 18.42 15.34 31.54
N LEU A 210 17.34 15.42 30.76
CA LEU A 210 17.38 15.33 29.30
C LEU A 210 17.63 16.71 28.66
N ALA A 211 16.87 17.72 29.09
CA ALA A 211 16.92 19.05 28.49
C ALA A 211 16.60 20.14 29.51
N SER A 212 16.98 21.37 29.18
CA SER A 212 16.54 22.56 29.91
C SER A 212 15.44 23.26 29.13
N LEU A 213 14.40 23.69 29.83
CA LEU A 213 13.34 24.49 29.23
C LEU A 213 13.37 25.91 29.79
N GLU A 214 13.29 26.88 28.88
CA GLU A 214 13.16 28.30 29.20
C GLU A 214 11.68 28.69 29.36
N LYS A 215 11.45 29.84 30.00
CA LYS A 215 10.10 30.38 30.16
C LYS A 215 9.45 30.60 28.79
N ASP A 216 8.15 30.37 28.73
CA ASP A 216 7.27 30.54 27.57
C ASP A 216 7.52 29.57 26.39
N GLN A 217 8.52 28.67 26.49
CA GLN A 217 8.68 27.57 25.55
C GLN A 217 7.44 26.66 25.55
N GLN A 218 7.02 26.25 24.36
CA GLN A 218 5.92 25.32 24.15
C GLN A 218 6.44 23.87 24.22
N VAL A 219 5.64 23.01 24.83
CA VAL A 219 5.87 21.56 24.86
C VAL A 219 4.56 20.84 24.51
N THR A 220 4.66 19.69 23.84
CA THR A 220 3.53 18.78 23.65
C THR A 220 3.31 18.00 24.94
N VAL A 221 2.06 17.94 25.42
CA VAL A 221 1.65 17.20 26.62
C VAL A 221 1.20 15.81 26.22
N LEU A 222 1.91 14.79 26.69
CA LEU A 222 1.61 13.38 26.38
C LEU A 222 0.78 12.71 27.47
N GLU A 223 1.14 12.93 28.74
CA GLU A 223 0.48 12.30 29.88
C GLU A 223 0.57 13.18 31.13
N VAL A 224 -0.55 13.37 31.84
CA VAL A 224 -0.60 14.17 33.07
C VAL A 224 -0.74 13.24 34.28
N MET A 225 0.25 13.25 35.16
CA MET A 225 0.24 12.51 36.42
C MET A 225 -0.03 13.46 37.61
N GLU A 226 0.01 12.94 38.84
CA GLU A 226 -0.28 13.72 40.06
C GLU A 226 0.68 14.92 40.23
N LYS A 227 1.99 14.67 40.09
CA LYS A 227 3.05 15.68 40.31
C LYS A 227 3.90 15.98 39.09
N TRP A 228 3.84 15.11 38.09
CA TRP A 228 4.67 15.15 36.88
C TRP A 228 3.78 15.11 35.66
N THR A 229 4.25 15.71 34.58
CA THR A 229 3.64 15.63 33.26
C THR A 229 4.70 15.09 32.32
N ARG A 230 4.37 14.01 31.61
CA ARG A 230 5.17 13.51 30.49
C ARG A 230 4.92 14.42 29.30
N ILE A 231 5.99 14.98 28.76
CA ILE A 231 5.97 15.95 27.67
C ILE A 231 6.95 15.54 26.57
N LYS A 232 6.75 16.10 25.39
CA LYS A 232 7.73 16.14 24.30
C LYS A 232 8.11 17.59 24.01
N THR A 233 9.40 17.81 23.86
CA THR A 233 9.98 19.09 23.46
C THR A 233 9.93 19.24 21.93
N GLU A 234 10.00 20.47 21.42
CA GLU A 234 10.03 20.71 19.96
C GLU A 234 11.20 20.00 19.28
N ASP A 235 12.32 19.90 20.00
CA ASP A 235 13.52 19.21 19.56
C ASP A 235 13.53 17.71 19.89
N GLY A 236 12.41 17.10 20.30
CA GLY A 236 12.24 15.65 20.30
C GLY A 236 12.65 14.90 21.57
N PHE A 237 13.05 15.58 22.66
CA PHE A 237 13.18 14.92 23.96
C PHE A 237 11.81 14.60 24.56
N ILE A 238 11.63 13.33 24.98
CA ILE A 238 10.42 12.84 25.64
C ILE A 238 10.74 12.50 27.10
N GLY A 239 10.20 13.29 28.03
CA GLY A 239 10.50 13.11 29.44
C GLY A 239 9.47 13.77 30.33
N TYR A 240 9.85 14.04 31.57
CA TYR A 240 8.93 14.47 32.62
C TYR A 240 9.31 15.85 33.16
N VAL A 241 8.31 16.70 33.34
CA VAL A 241 8.41 18.01 33.97
C VAL A 241 7.42 18.08 35.13
N GLU A 242 7.76 18.76 36.22
CA GLU A 242 6.83 18.96 37.33
C GLU A 242 5.57 19.72 36.84
N LYS A 243 4.39 19.19 37.13
CA LYS A 243 3.09 19.70 36.63
C LYS A 243 2.91 21.19 36.94
N ASN A 244 3.35 21.64 38.11
CA ASN A 244 3.22 23.04 38.53
C ASN A 244 4.12 24.03 37.76
N LYS A 245 5.04 23.54 36.91
CA LYS A 245 5.89 24.37 36.04
C LYS A 245 5.27 24.63 34.66
N LEU A 246 4.16 23.98 34.34
CA LEU A 246 3.46 24.13 33.07
C LEU A 246 2.22 25.02 33.24
N SER A 247 1.84 25.73 32.18
CA SER A 247 0.55 26.42 32.06
C SER A 247 -0.61 25.43 32.08
N ASP A 248 -1.83 25.96 32.08
CA ASP A 248 -2.97 25.16 31.65
C ASP A 248 -2.77 24.74 30.19
N GLU A 249 -3.37 23.61 29.85
CA GLU A 249 -3.21 23.01 28.53
C GLU A 249 -4.05 23.77 27.50
N PHE A 250 -3.54 23.81 26.27
CA PHE A 250 -4.24 24.36 25.12
C PHE A 250 -4.05 23.45 23.91
N GLU A 251 -4.91 23.62 22.92
CA GLU A 251 -4.82 22.93 21.65
C GLU A 251 -3.81 23.62 20.74
N TYR A 252 -2.89 22.85 20.18
CA TYR A 252 -1.96 23.31 19.15
C TYR A 252 -2.19 22.50 17.88
N THR A 253 -2.47 23.19 16.77
CA THR A 253 -2.64 22.55 15.46
C THR A 253 -1.34 22.64 14.68
N ARG A 254 -0.77 21.47 14.36
CA ARG A 254 0.43 21.39 13.51
C ARG A 254 0.03 21.62 12.04
N PRO A 255 0.72 22.49 11.31
CA PRO A 255 0.45 22.69 9.89
C PRO A 255 0.71 21.41 9.11
N ALA A 256 -0.17 21.11 8.14
CA ALA A 256 0.02 20.01 7.21
C ALA A 256 1.11 20.34 6.18
N VAL A 257 1.82 19.31 5.73
CA VAL A 257 2.71 19.39 4.56
C VAL A 257 1.84 19.33 3.30
N THR A 258 2.15 20.19 2.32
CA THR A 258 1.29 20.40 1.13
C THR A 258 2.05 20.38 -0.19
N ASP A 259 3.37 20.25 -0.13
CA ASP A 259 4.32 20.28 -1.25
C ASP A 259 4.81 18.89 -1.68
N ALA A 260 4.46 17.84 -0.95
CA ALA A 260 4.81 16.47 -1.33
C ALA A 260 3.95 15.99 -2.52
N TYR A 261 4.58 15.29 -3.46
CA TYR A 261 3.86 14.61 -4.53
C TYR A 261 2.86 13.60 -3.97
N ASN A 262 1.62 13.69 -4.45
CA ASN A 262 0.55 12.77 -4.09
C ASN A 262 0.08 12.02 -5.33
N PRO A 263 0.42 10.72 -5.49
CA PRO A 263 0.05 9.96 -6.69
C PRO A 263 -1.48 9.90 -6.89
N TYR A 264 -2.27 9.90 -5.82
CA TYR A 264 -3.73 9.85 -5.94
C TYR A 264 -4.31 11.08 -6.62
N ASN A 265 -3.66 12.25 -6.57
CA ASN A 265 -4.16 13.44 -7.26
C ASN A 265 -3.99 13.28 -8.77
N ASP A 266 -2.90 12.68 -9.21
CA ASP A 266 -2.56 12.59 -10.63
C ASP A 266 -3.31 11.46 -11.33
N TYR A 267 -3.45 10.31 -10.66
CA TYR A 267 -4.20 9.16 -11.18
C TYR A 267 -5.72 9.26 -10.93
N SER A 268 -6.20 10.37 -10.33
CA SER A 268 -7.65 10.61 -10.10
C SER A 268 -8.41 11.08 -11.33
N MET A 269 -7.74 11.29 -12.47
CA MET A 269 -8.40 11.78 -13.68
C MET A 269 -9.01 10.63 -14.50
N GLY A 270 -10.32 10.41 -14.32
CA GLY A 270 -11.21 9.61 -15.19
C GLY A 270 -11.16 8.10 -14.89
N THR A 271 -12.24 7.50 -14.41
CA THR A 271 -13.37 7.02 -15.23
C THR A 271 -14.72 7.33 -14.56
N GLU A 272 -15.17 8.59 -14.60
CA GLU A 272 -16.63 8.83 -14.55
C GLU A 272 -17.18 8.44 -15.92
N GLY A 273 -17.61 7.18 -16.03
CA GLY A 273 -18.11 6.58 -17.26
C GLY A 273 -19.20 5.57 -16.97
N GLU A 274 -19.98 5.25 -18.00
CA GLU A 274 -20.95 4.16 -17.99
C GLU A 274 -20.22 2.84 -17.65
N SER A 275 -20.91 1.95 -16.93
CA SER A 275 -20.35 0.64 -16.60
C SER A 275 -20.05 -0.15 -17.87
N LEU A 276 -18.90 -0.83 -17.89
CA LEU A 276 -18.42 -1.56 -19.06
C LEU A 276 -18.84 -3.03 -19.06
N VAL A 277 -19.14 -3.55 -20.25
CA VAL A 277 -19.25 -4.96 -20.53
C VAL A 277 -18.04 -5.39 -21.36
N VAL A 278 -17.13 -6.13 -20.71
CA VAL A 278 -15.93 -6.71 -21.32
C VAL A 278 -16.19 -8.17 -21.66
N ALA A 279 -15.75 -8.62 -22.84
CA ALA A 279 -15.85 -10.02 -23.23
C ALA A 279 -14.51 -10.55 -23.72
N TRP A 280 -13.93 -11.53 -23.02
CA TRP A 280 -12.67 -12.12 -23.44
C TRP A 280 -12.89 -13.06 -24.64
N HIS A 281 -12.01 -12.94 -25.62
CA HIS A 281 -11.98 -13.77 -26.83
C HIS A 281 -10.67 -14.55 -26.87
N GLN A 282 -10.73 -15.82 -26.48
CA GLN A 282 -9.55 -16.67 -26.51
C GLN A 282 -9.13 -16.97 -27.96
N ILE A 283 -7.91 -16.59 -28.33
CA ILE A 283 -7.36 -16.72 -29.68
C ILE A 283 -6.01 -17.44 -29.61
N PHE A 284 -5.84 -18.54 -30.36
CA PHE A 284 -4.58 -19.32 -30.38
C PHE A 284 -3.77 -19.12 -31.68
N TYR A 285 -4.27 -18.32 -32.60
CA TYR A 285 -3.66 -18.06 -33.91
C TYR A 285 -4.26 -16.78 -34.49
N ALA A 286 -3.54 -16.10 -35.38
CA ALA A 286 -4.02 -14.85 -35.99
C ALA A 286 -5.39 -15.05 -36.67
N ASP A 287 -6.38 -14.26 -36.25
CA ASP A 287 -7.72 -14.16 -36.83
C ASP A 287 -7.95 -12.74 -37.38
N ASN A 288 -8.72 -12.63 -38.45
CA ASN A 288 -9.08 -11.34 -39.04
C ASN A 288 -10.38 -10.75 -38.47
N GLY A 289 -10.96 -11.36 -37.44
CA GLY A 289 -12.25 -10.98 -36.86
C GLY A 289 -13.43 -11.81 -37.38
N SER A 290 -13.19 -12.81 -38.23
CA SER A 290 -14.24 -13.71 -38.72
C SER A 290 -14.89 -14.53 -37.60
N ASN A 291 -14.07 -15.01 -36.65
CA ASN A 291 -14.57 -15.73 -35.48
C ASN A 291 -15.32 -14.78 -34.55
N LEU A 292 -14.80 -13.56 -34.33
CA LEU A 292 -15.50 -12.53 -33.57
C LEU A 292 -16.91 -12.28 -34.11
N ASN A 293 -17.06 -12.13 -35.44
CA ASN A 293 -18.36 -11.92 -36.07
C ASN A 293 -19.33 -13.09 -35.84
N THR A 294 -18.82 -14.31 -35.83
CA THR A 294 -19.62 -15.53 -35.60
C THR A 294 -20.05 -15.63 -34.14
N LEU A 295 -19.13 -15.40 -33.20
CA LEU A 295 -19.38 -15.51 -31.77
C LEU A 295 -20.30 -14.40 -31.25
N THR A 296 -20.25 -13.21 -31.85
CA THR A 296 -21.02 -12.04 -31.39
C THR A 296 -22.29 -11.77 -32.17
N VAL A 297 -22.78 -12.74 -32.96
CA VAL A 297 -23.99 -12.56 -33.79
C VAL A 297 -25.25 -12.30 -32.95
N SER A 298 -25.30 -12.90 -31.75
CA SER A 298 -26.41 -12.79 -30.80
C SER A 298 -26.02 -12.02 -29.53
N SER A 299 -24.85 -11.37 -29.52
CA SER A 299 -24.41 -10.58 -28.38
C SER A 299 -24.91 -9.15 -28.51
N ASN A 300 -25.46 -8.62 -27.44
CA ASN A 300 -25.88 -7.22 -27.32
C ASN A 300 -25.11 -6.57 -26.17
N GLY A 301 -24.82 -5.27 -26.30
CA GLY A 301 -24.28 -4.45 -25.21
C GLY A 301 -22.84 -4.76 -24.81
N ILE A 302 -22.04 -5.41 -25.65
CA ILE A 302 -20.58 -5.50 -25.44
C ILE A 302 -19.96 -4.13 -25.74
N ASP A 303 -19.18 -3.61 -24.81
CA ASP A 303 -18.39 -2.38 -25.02
C ASP A 303 -16.97 -2.70 -25.47
N VAL A 304 -16.39 -3.77 -24.90
CA VAL A 304 -14.99 -4.14 -25.11
C VAL A 304 -14.90 -5.63 -25.43
N VAL A 305 -14.14 -5.97 -26.47
CA VAL A 305 -13.64 -7.34 -26.67
C VAL A 305 -12.15 -7.41 -26.34
N SER A 306 -11.78 -8.42 -25.57
CA SER A 306 -10.39 -8.63 -25.13
C SER A 306 -9.79 -9.89 -25.74
N PRO A 307 -9.16 -9.81 -26.93
CA PRO A 307 -8.55 -10.98 -27.57
C PRO A 307 -7.19 -11.33 -26.95
N THR A 308 -6.97 -12.62 -26.66
CA THR A 308 -5.64 -13.16 -26.28
C THR A 308 -4.68 -13.10 -27.46
N TRP A 309 -3.89 -12.03 -27.56
CA TRP A 309 -3.03 -11.79 -28.73
C TRP A 309 -1.56 -11.95 -28.46
N TYR A 310 -1.14 -11.66 -27.23
CA TYR A 310 0.26 -11.62 -26.89
C TYR A 310 0.57 -12.69 -25.86
N TYR A 311 1.47 -13.58 -26.25
CA TYR A 311 1.91 -14.72 -25.46
C TYR A 311 3.37 -14.47 -25.10
N LEU A 312 3.67 -14.20 -23.83
CA LEU A 312 5.06 -14.05 -23.41
C LEU A 312 5.81 -15.37 -23.67
N ASP A 313 7.00 -15.26 -24.25
CA ASP A 313 7.81 -16.43 -24.62
C ASP A 313 9.31 -16.22 -24.39
N SER A 314 9.70 -15.07 -23.80
CA SER A 314 11.09 -14.69 -23.65
C SER A 314 11.33 -13.70 -22.50
N GLU A 315 12.57 -13.66 -22.02
CA GLU A 315 12.99 -12.73 -20.95
C GLU A 315 13.38 -11.34 -21.49
N ASN A 316 13.59 -11.18 -22.80
CA ASN A 316 14.13 -9.97 -23.41
C ASN A 316 13.04 -8.96 -23.85
N GLY A 317 11.80 -9.16 -23.41
CA GLY A 317 10.66 -8.33 -23.75
C GLY A 317 10.08 -8.58 -25.14
N THR A 318 10.32 -9.75 -25.74
CA THR A 318 9.59 -10.21 -26.95
C THR A 318 8.48 -11.18 -26.58
N PHE A 319 7.50 -11.30 -27.48
CA PHE A 319 6.33 -12.15 -27.30
C PHE A 319 5.84 -12.64 -28.67
N THR A 320 5.12 -13.75 -28.66
CA THR A 320 4.36 -14.21 -29.81
C THR A 320 3.14 -13.30 -30.00
N ASP A 321 2.96 -12.80 -31.22
CA ASP A 321 2.01 -11.74 -31.57
C ASP A 321 0.98 -12.24 -32.61
N TYR A 322 -0.29 -12.30 -32.22
CA TYR A 322 -1.43 -12.63 -33.09
C TYR A 322 -2.32 -11.43 -33.43
N SER A 323 -1.84 -10.21 -33.18
CA SER A 323 -2.58 -8.97 -33.45
C SER A 323 -2.96 -8.83 -34.92
N SER A 324 -4.09 -8.16 -35.15
CA SER A 324 -4.71 -8.09 -36.47
C SER A 324 -5.49 -6.80 -36.64
N ALA A 325 -5.01 -5.89 -37.49
CA ALA A 325 -5.71 -4.65 -37.80
C ALA A 325 -7.10 -4.90 -38.44
N ALA A 326 -7.24 -6.01 -39.18
CA ALA A 326 -8.54 -6.43 -39.72
C ALA A 326 -9.51 -6.83 -38.61
N TYR A 327 -9.03 -7.52 -37.56
CA TYR A 327 -9.86 -7.83 -36.39
C TYR A 327 -10.34 -6.56 -35.70
N VAL A 328 -9.43 -5.60 -35.47
CA VAL A 328 -9.79 -4.30 -34.86
C VAL A 328 -10.86 -3.59 -35.69
N THR A 329 -10.68 -3.54 -37.02
CA THR A 329 -11.65 -2.92 -37.92
C THR A 329 -13.03 -3.57 -37.79
N ASN A 330 -13.11 -4.91 -37.80
CA ASN A 330 -14.37 -5.64 -37.64
C ASN A 330 -15.01 -5.41 -36.25
N ALA A 331 -14.21 -5.32 -35.19
CA ALA A 331 -14.69 -5.00 -33.85
C ALA A 331 -15.25 -3.57 -33.78
N HIS A 332 -14.54 -2.59 -34.34
CA HIS A 332 -14.95 -1.18 -34.41
C HIS A 332 -16.22 -0.99 -35.25
N GLU A 333 -16.40 -1.74 -36.34
CA GLU A 333 -17.64 -1.73 -37.15
C GLU A 333 -18.88 -2.19 -36.36
N LYS A 334 -18.68 -2.99 -35.30
CA LYS A 334 -19.73 -3.39 -34.35
C LYS A 334 -19.87 -2.42 -33.16
N GLY A 335 -19.02 -1.41 -33.06
CA GLY A 335 -18.99 -0.46 -31.96
C GLY A 335 -18.13 -0.91 -30.76
N TYR A 336 -17.45 -2.06 -30.85
CA TYR A 336 -16.62 -2.57 -29.76
C TYR A 336 -15.28 -1.87 -29.73
N LYS A 337 -14.74 -1.66 -28.53
CA LYS A 337 -13.33 -1.37 -28.27
C LYS A 337 -12.53 -2.67 -28.20
N VAL A 338 -11.23 -2.59 -28.49
CA VAL A 338 -10.33 -3.74 -28.43
C VAL A 338 -9.25 -3.51 -27.37
N TRP A 339 -9.26 -4.31 -26.32
CA TRP A 339 -8.17 -4.35 -25.33
C TRP A 339 -7.36 -5.62 -25.55
N THR A 340 -6.09 -5.47 -25.91
CA THR A 340 -5.28 -6.61 -26.34
C THR A 340 -4.74 -7.35 -25.13
N LEU A 341 -5.17 -8.59 -24.92
CA LEU A 341 -4.75 -9.38 -23.78
C LEU A 341 -3.33 -9.93 -23.97
N VAL A 342 -2.50 -9.74 -22.94
CA VAL A 342 -1.12 -10.24 -22.81
C VAL A 342 -1.08 -11.27 -21.69
N GLU A 343 -0.63 -12.48 -21.97
CA GLU A 343 -0.57 -13.58 -21.00
C GLU A 343 0.85 -14.13 -20.79
N ASP A 344 1.08 -14.74 -19.63
CA ASP A 344 2.35 -15.38 -19.23
C ASP A 344 2.24 -16.90 -18.99
N MET A 345 1.11 -17.51 -19.32
CA MET A 345 0.79 -18.88 -18.88
C MET A 345 1.21 -19.94 -19.88
N THR A 346 1.03 -19.70 -21.18
CA THR A 346 1.14 -20.73 -22.22
C THR A 346 2.57 -21.19 -22.43
N ASN A 347 3.53 -20.25 -22.34
CA ASN A 347 4.95 -20.56 -22.49
C ASN A 347 5.73 -20.36 -21.19
N SER A 348 5.08 -20.43 -20.01
CA SER A 348 5.72 -20.16 -18.70
C SER A 348 6.96 -21.03 -18.44
N ASP A 349 7.03 -22.23 -19.01
CA ASP A 349 8.20 -23.12 -18.88
C ASP A 349 9.41 -22.70 -19.75
N SER A 350 9.25 -21.69 -20.61
CA SER A 350 10.24 -21.29 -21.62
C SER A 350 11.06 -20.05 -21.25
N PHE A 351 10.66 -19.30 -20.21
CA PHE A 351 11.35 -18.09 -19.77
C PHE A 351 11.19 -17.89 -18.26
N SER A 352 11.93 -16.95 -17.67
CA SER A 352 11.74 -16.53 -16.28
C SER A 352 11.10 -15.15 -16.20
N GLU A 353 9.93 -15.07 -15.55
CA GLU A 353 9.26 -13.82 -15.23
C GLU A 353 10.15 -12.95 -14.35
N TYR A 354 10.90 -13.55 -13.43
CA TYR A 354 11.87 -12.80 -12.62
C TYR A 354 12.92 -12.11 -13.50
N ASN A 355 13.56 -12.83 -14.44
CA ASN A 355 14.58 -12.22 -15.31
C ASN A 355 14.00 -11.17 -16.27
N LEU A 356 12.76 -11.36 -16.72
CA LEU A 356 12.02 -10.39 -17.52
C LEU A 356 11.77 -9.10 -16.73
N PHE A 357 11.15 -9.19 -15.55
CA PHE A 357 10.70 -8.01 -14.82
C PHE A 357 11.82 -7.37 -13.99
N SER A 358 12.82 -8.12 -13.52
CA SER A 358 13.91 -7.56 -12.70
C SER A 358 14.90 -6.69 -13.50
N SER A 359 14.96 -6.84 -14.82
CA SER A 359 15.78 -6.01 -15.69
C SER A 359 15.02 -4.79 -16.19
N SER A 360 15.52 -3.58 -15.92
CA SER A 360 14.92 -2.35 -16.42
C SER A 360 14.96 -2.27 -17.96
N ALA A 361 15.98 -2.86 -18.58
CA ALA A 361 16.08 -2.94 -20.03
C ALA A 361 15.00 -3.86 -20.63
N ASN A 362 14.73 -5.00 -19.99
CA ASN A 362 13.75 -5.97 -20.47
C ASN A 362 12.32 -5.46 -20.27
N ARG A 363 11.99 -4.86 -19.12
CA ARG A 363 10.70 -4.17 -18.91
C ARG A 363 10.46 -3.12 -19.99
N LYS A 364 11.48 -2.26 -20.24
CA LYS A 364 11.38 -1.24 -21.29
C LYS A 364 11.16 -1.83 -22.67
N ALA A 365 11.89 -2.90 -23.03
CA ALA A 365 11.72 -3.56 -24.32
C ALA A 365 10.31 -4.14 -24.49
N LEU A 366 9.76 -4.78 -23.44
CA LEU A 366 8.39 -5.28 -23.45
C LEU A 366 7.38 -4.15 -23.66
N ILE A 367 7.50 -3.06 -22.90
CA ILE A 367 6.61 -1.89 -23.03
C ILE A 367 6.69 -1.30 -24.44
N ASP A 368 7.89 -1.06 -24.96
CA ASP A 368 8.09 -0.48 -26.30
C ASP A 368 7.48 -1.37 -27.40
N ASN A 369 7.64 -2.69 -27.29
CA ASN A 369 7.11 -3.67 -28.25
C ASN A 369 5.58 -3.77 -28.17
N LEU A 370 5.00 -3.81 -26.97
CA LEU A 370 3.54 -3.82 -26.77
C LEU A 370 2.91 -2.55 -27.35
N ILE A 371 3.41 -1.37 -26.98
CA ILE A 371 2.90 -0.09 -27.48
C ILE A 371 3.00 -0.01 -29.00
N SER A 372 4.11 -0.48 -29.58
CA SER A 372 4.30 -0.49 -31.03
C SER A 372 3.30 -1.41 -31.74
N SER A 373 3.08 -2.62 -31.22
CA SER A 373 2.16 -3.59 -31.81
C SER A 373 0.69 -3.15 -31.70
N VAL A 374 0.26 -2.72 -30.51
CA VAL A 374 -1.11 -2.23 -30.25
C VAL A 374 -1.46 -1.07 -31.19
N LYS A 375 -0.55 -0.12 -31.35
CA LYS A 375 -0.74 1.01 -32.28
C LYS A 375 -0.75 0.59 -33.73
N ALA A 376 0.07 -0.39 -34.13
CA ALA A 376 0.08 -0.91 -35.49
C ALA A 376 -1.24 -1.63 -35.83
N ALA A 377 -1.84 -2.33 -34.86
CA ALA A 377 -3.16 -2.95 -34.99
C ALA A 377 -4.30 -1.93 -34.94
N GLY A 378 -4.09 -0.77 -34.29
CA GLY A 378 -5.10 0.26 -34.07
C GLY A 378 -6.06 -0.03 -32.91
N ALA A 379 -5.66 -0.91 -31.99
CA ALA A 379 -6.45 -1.27 -30.82
C ALA A 379 -6.49 -0.14 -29.77
N ASP A 380 -7.45 -0.21 -28.86
CA ASP A 380 -7.80 0.88 -27.93
C ASP A 380 -7.17 0.74 -26.54
N GLY A 381 -6.63 -0.44 -26.20
CA GLY A 381 -6.05 -0.69 -24.89
C GLY A 381 -5.26 -1.98 -24.79
N ILE A 382 -4.66 -2.18 -23.62
CA ILE A 382 -3.87 -3.35 -23.22
C ILE A 382 -4.51 -3.96 -21.99
N ASN A 383 -4.71 -5.28 -22.00
CA ASN A 383 -5.18 -6.05 -20.86
C ASN A 383 -4.05 -6.98 -20.40
N ILE A 384 -3.50 -6.75 -19.21
CA ILE A 384 -2.44 -7.58 -18.65
C ILE A 384 -3.06 -8.72 -17.86
N ASP A 385 -2.76 -9.96 -18.24
CA ASP A 385 -3.25 -11.19 -17.63
C ASP A 385 -2.06 -12.09 -17.25
N PHE A 386 -1.29 -11.62 -16.27
CA PHE A 386 -0.10 -12.32 -15.78
C PHE A 386 -0.41 -13.08 -14.51
N GLU A 387 -0.45 -14.40 -14.62
CA GLU A 387 -0.89 -15.33 -13.58
C GLU A 387 0.28 -16.11 -12.94
N LYS A 388 1.49 -16.04 -13.51
CA LYS A 388 2.67 -16.78 -13.05
C LYS A 388 3.65 -15.94 -12.23
N ILE A 389 3.23 -14.77 -11.75
CA ILE A 389 4.08 -13.92 -10.91
C ILE A 389 4.30 -14.56 -9.53
N GLY A 390 5.58 -14.78 -9.19
CA GLY A 390 5.99 -15.24 -7.87
C GLY A 390 6.27 -14.10 -6.88
N LYS A 391 6.40 -14.43 -5.59
CA LYS A 391 6.66 -13.46 -4.51
C LYS A 391 7.89 -12.57 -4.74
N GLU A 392 8.98 -13.14 -5.25
CA GLU A 392 10.22 -12.42 -5.54
C GLU A 392 10.06 -11.50 -6.76
N THR A 393 9.24 -11.91 -7.73
CA THR A 393 8.94 -11.16 -8.95
C THR A 393 7.94 -10.02 -8.73
N GLY A 394 7.05 -10.13 -7.75
CA GLY A 394 5.95 -9.17 -7.51
C GLY A 394 6.36 -7.69 -7.51
N PRO A 395 7.38 -7.26 -6.75
CA PRO A 395 7.84 -5.86 -6.78
C PRO A 395 8.30 -5.39 -8.16
N HIS A 396 8.88 -6.29 -8.96
CA HIS A 396 9.33 -6.01 -10.32
C HIS A 396 8.17 -5.92 -11.32
N TYR A 397 7.18 -6.81 -11.18
CA TYR A 397 5.93 -6.75 -11.96
C TYR A 397 5.15 -5.47 -11.67
N VAL A 398 5.02 -5.09 -10.40
CA VAL A 398 4.37 -3.83 -10.02
C VAL A 398 5.10 -2.61 -10.60
N GLN A 399 6.44 -2.65 -10.65
CA GLN A 399 7.21 -1.61 -11.32
C GLN A 399 6.98 -1.58 -12.84
N PHE A 400 6.86 -2.75 -13.48
CA PHE A 400 6.46 -2.84 -14.89
C PHE A 400 5.10 -2.17 -15.13
N LEU A 401 4.09 -2.44 -14.30
CA LEU A 401 2.76 -1.82 -14.46
C LEU A 401 2.81 -0.28 -14.33
N ARG A 402 3.61 0.25 -13.40
CA ARG A 402 3.82 1.70 -13.27
C ARG A 402 4.43 2.32 -14.53
N GLU A 403 5.43 1.67 -15.10
CA GLU A 403 6.13 2.13 -16.31
C GLU A 403 5.23 1.99 -17.55
N LEU A 404 4.48 0.89 -17.67
CA LEU A 404 3.52 0.65 -18.75
C LEU A 404 2.38 1.67 -18.73
N SER A 405 1.85 1.99 -17.53
CA SER A 405 0.78 2.99 -17.35
C SER A 405 1.13 4.34 -18.00
N ILE A 406 2.36 4.85 -17.78
CA ILE A 406 2.84 6.11 -18.39
C ILE A 406 2.77 6.03 -19.92
N GLU A 407 3.34 4.98 -20.51
CA GLU A 407 3.42 4.88 -21.96
C GLU A 407 2.06 4.54 -22.60
N ALA A 408 1.19 3.78 -21.93
CA ALA A 408 -0.18 3.55 -22.37
C ALA A 408 -0.96 4.88 -22.44
N HIS A 409 -0.99 5.65 -21.34
CA HIS A 409 -1.72 6.91 -21.26
C HIS A 409 -1.19 7.97 -22.24
N LYS A 410 0.14 8.06 -22.40
CA LYS A 410 0.78 8.95 -23.38
C LYS A 410 0.39 8.62 -24.83
N ASN A 411 0.01 7.38 -25.11
CA ASN A 411 -0.46 6.95 -26.41
C ASN A 411 -2.00 6.88 -26.52
N GLY A 412 -2.73 7.32 -25.48
CA GLY A 412 -4.20 7.31 -25.45
C GLY A 412 -4.79 5.90 -25.37
N LEU A 413 -4.05 4.94 -24.83
CA LEU A 413 -4.47 3.56 -24.65
C LEU A 413 -5.00 3.34 -23.22
N VAL A 414 -6.07 2.55 -23.12
CA VAL A 414 -6.56 2.04 -21.82
C VAL A 414 -5.63 0.93 -21.32
N LEU A 415 -5.35 0.90 -20.03
CA LEU A 415 -4.66 -0.19 -19.34
C LEU A 415 -5.63 -0.88 -18.37
N SER A 416 -5.92 -2.16 -18.61
CA SER A 416 -6.58 -3.04 -17.65
C SER A 416 -5.65 -4.14 -17.14
N VAL A 417 -5.89 -4.61 -15.92
CA VAL A 417 -5.11 -5.70 -15.31
C VAL A 417 -6.06 -6.74 -14.74
N ASP A 418 -5.90 -7.98 -15.17
CA ASP A 418 -6.60 -9.15 -14.63
C ASP A 418 -5.81 -9.65 -13.41
N ASP A 419 -6.51 -9.97 -12.32
CA ASP A 419 -5.87 -10.49 -11.11
C ASP A 419 -6.80 -11.45 -10.36
N TYR A 420 -6.19 -12.32 -9.58
CA TYR A 420 -6.89 -13.23 -8.69
C TYR A 420 -7.62 -12.48 -7.58
N GLN A 421 -8.60 -13.16 -6.97
CA GLN A 421 -9.05 -12.75 -5.65
C GLN A 421 -7.87 -12.71 -4.67
N GLN A 422 -7.75 -11.61 -3.94
CA GLN A 422 -6.68 -11.43 -2.96
C GLN A 422 -6.75 -12.46 -1.81
N ASN A 423 -5.58 -12.95 -1.43
CA ASN A 423 -5.34 -13.79 -0.26
C ASN A 423 -3.90 -13.55 0.27
N GLU A 424 -3.56 -14.13 1.42
CA GLU A 424 -2.24 -13.95 2.04
C GLU A 424 -1.08 -14.41 1.13
N GLY A 425 -1.33 -15.37 0.25
CA GLY A 425 -0.37 -15.97 -0.65
C GLY A 425 -0.11 -15.19 -1.94
N ASN A 426 -0.86 -14.12 -2.24
CA ASN A 426 -0.70 -13.33 -3.47
C ASN A 426 -0.63 -11.80 -3.24
N LEU A 427 -0.43 -11.32 -2.00
CA LEU A 427 -0.34 -9.89 -1.69
C LEU A 427 0.74 -9.13 -2.48
N TYR A 428 1.74 -9.83 -3.03
CA TYR A 428 2.82 -9.26 -3.83
C TYR A 428 2.36 -8.74 -5.21
N TYR A 429 1.17 -9.11 -5.69
CA TYR A 429 0.54 -8.48 -6.86
C TYR A 429 0.15 -7.02 -6.61
N ASN A 430 -0.05 -6.64 -5.34
CA ASN A 430 -0.31 -5.27 -4.89
C ASN A 430 -1.50 -4.60 -5.61
N LEU A 431 -2.70 -5.18 -5.45
CA LEU A 431 -3.96 -4.63 -5.99
C LEU A 431 -4.15 -3.14 -5.74
N LYS A 432 -3.71 -2.64 -4.58
CA LYS A 432 -3.77 -1.21 -4.26
C LYS A 432 -3.02 -0.34 -5.28
N GLU A 433 -1.83 -0.78 -5.66
CA GLU A 433 -1.01 -0.09 -6.65
C GLU A 433 -1.58 -0.28 -8.05
N GLN A 434 -2.10 -1.46 -8.39
CA GLN A 434 -2.79 -1.68 -9.66
C GLN A 434 -4.00 -0.76 -9.81
N GLY A 435 -4.86 -0.64 -8.80
CA GLY A 435 -6.02 0.26 -8.79
C GLY A 435 -5.65 1.75 -8.88
N LEU A 436 -4.38 2.09 -8.63
CA LEU A 436 -3.87 3.43 -8.85
C LEU A 436 -3.42 3.63 -10.31
N VAL A 437 -2.58 2.72 -10.84
CA VAL A 437 -1.91 2.93 -12.13
C VAL A 437 -2.71 2.44 -13.34
N ALA A 438 -3.59 1.46 -13.17
CA ALA A 438 -4.47 0.97 -14.23
C ALA A 438 -5.73 1.84 -14.33
N ASP A 439 -6.35 1.84 -15.51
CA ASP A 439 -7.69 2.39 -15.72
C ASP A 439 -8.74 1.45 -15.15
N TYR A 440 -8.54 0.14 -15.31
CA TYR A 440 -9.40 -0.90 -14.75
C TYR A 440 -8.60 -2.04 -14.12
N VAL A 441 -9.09 -2.56 -12.99
CA VAL A 441 -8.65 -3.83 -12.39
C VAL A 441 -9.80 -4.80 -12.52
N ILE A 442 -9.55 -5.95 -13.14
CA ILE A 442 -10.55 -6.98 -13.39
C ILE A 442 -10.24 -8.16 -12.45
N ILE A 443 -11.09 -8.37 -11.44
CA ILE A 443 -10.95 -9.52 -10.56
C ILE A 443 -11.54 -10.74 -11.26
N MET A 444 -10.73 -11.79 -11.41
CA MET A 444 -11.18 -13.09 -11.92
C MET A 444 -12.11 -13.77 -10.89
N GLY A 445 -13.38 -13.36 -10.86
CA GLY A 445 -14.42 -13.85 -9.96
C GLY A 445 -14.93 -15.25 -10.31
N TYR A 446 -14.04 -16.13 -10.75
CA TYR A 446 -14.31 -17.52 -11.13
C TYR A 446 -13.11 -18.42 -10.79
N ASP A 447 -13.26 -19.72 -11.10
CA ASP A 447 -12.33 -20.78 -10.73
C ASP A 447 -12.13 -20.94 -9.21
N GLU A 448 -13.18 -20.68 -8.42
CA GLU A 448 -13.26 -21.06 -7.00
C GLU A 448 -12.94 -22.56 -6.81
N HIS A 449 -13.54 -23.41 -7.65
CA HIS A 449 -13.16 -24.81 -7.83
C HIS A 449 -12.74 -25.07 -9.29
N TRP A 450 -11.46 -25.34 -9.50
CA TRP A 450 -10.84 -25.54 -10.81
C TRP A 450 -10.38 -26.99 -11.02
N ALA A 451 -9.84 -27.32 -12.20
CA ALA A 451 -9.54 -28.70 -12.62
C ALA A 451 -8.72 -29.54 -11.61
N GLY A 452 -7.85 -28.90 -10.83
CA GLY A 452 -6.95 -29.55 -9.88
C GLY A 452 -7.49 -29.68 -8.45
N CYS A 453 -8.66 -29.13 -8.14
CA CYS A 453 -9.25 -29.28 -6.81
C CYS A 453 -9.60 -30.74 -6.51
N GLN A 454 -9.37 -31.14 -5.26
CA GLN A 454 -9.73 -32.48 -4.75
C GLN A 454 -11.18 -32.55 -4.24
N GLU A 455 -11.93 -31.47 -4.43
CA GLU A 455 -13.31 -31.29 -4.00
C GLU A 455 -14.10 -30.73 -5.19
N ALA A 456 -15.28 -31.30 -5.41
CA ALA A 456 -16.23 -30.80 -6.40
C ALA A 456 -16.93 -29.56 -5.84
N GLY A 457 -17.09 -28.55 -6.68
CA GLY A 457 -17.75 -27.33 -6.24
C GLY A 457 -18.05 -26.37 -7.38
N SER A 458 -18.62 -25.23 -6.99
CA SER A 458 -18.94 -24.15 -7.91
C SER A 458 -17.69 -23.54 -8.52
N VAL A 459 -17.80 -23.11 -9.78
CA VAL A 459 -16.78 -22.27 -10.43
C VAL A 459 -16.81 -20.85 -9.88
N ALA A 460 -17.98 -20.34 -9.48
CA ALA A 460 -18.17 -18.97 -9.03
C ALA A 460 -19.42 -18.87 -8.16
N SER A 461 -19.37 -19.35 -6.91
CA SER A 461 -20.47 -19.12 -5.97
C SER A 461 -20.65 -17.62 -5.70
N LEU A 462 -21.87 -17.19 -5.35
CA LEU A 462 -22.13 -15.77 -5.09
C LEU A 462 -21.26 -15.23 -3.94
N ASP A 463 -21.09 -16.01 -2.88
CA ASP A 463 -20.24 -15.67 -1.73
C ASP A 463 -18.77 -15.48 -2.15
N PHE A 464 -18.25 -16.34 -3.04
CA PHE A 464 -16.89 -16.20 -3.57
C PHE A 464 -16.72 -14.89 -4.34
N VAL A 465 -17.69 -14.58 -5.22
CA VAL A 465 -17.71 -13.34 -6.02
C VAL A 465 -17.77 -12.10 -5.11
N GLU A 466 -18.71 -12.06 -4.16
CA GLU A 466 -18.88 -10.91 -3.25
C GLU A 466 -17.64 -10.70 -2.36
N ASN A 467 -17.04 -11.79 -1.88
CA ASN A 467 -15.80 -11.73 -1.13
C ASN A 467 -14.61 -11.27 -2.00
N GLY A 468 -14.59 -11.61 -3.29
CA GLY A 468 -13.59 -11.13 -4.25
C GLY A 468 -13.64 -9.62 -4.40
N ILE A 469 -14.85 -9.12 -4.65
CA ILE A 469 -15.13 -7.69 -4.79
C ILE A 469 -14.77 -6.94 -3.50
N THR A 470 -15.25 -7.42 -2.35
CA THR A 470 -15.02 -6.76 -1.04
C THR A 470 -13.53 -6.63 -0.74
N LYS A 471 -12.74 -7.69 -0.97
CA LYS A 471 -11.29 -7.66 -0.73
C LYS A 471 -10.57 -6.68 -1.66
N ALA A 472 -10.96 -6.58 -2.93
CA ALA A 472 -10.36 -5.62 -3.85
C ALA A 472 -10.64 -4.16 -3.42
N LEU A 473 -11.87 -3.88 -2.98
CA LEU A 473 -12.26 -2.58 -2.42
C LEU A 473 -11.48 -2.27 -1.13
N ASP A 474 -11.37 -3.24 -0.21
CA ASP A 474 -10.64 -3.10 1.05
C ASP A 474 -9.12 -2.91 0.83
N ALA A 475 -8.56 -3.51 -0.23
CA ALA A 475 -7.18 -3.27 -0.64
C ALA A 475 -6.95 -1.83 -1.13
N GLY A 476 -8.02 -1.12 -1.53
CA GLY A 476 -7.99 0.26 -1.96
C GLY A 476 -8.19 0.46 -3.47
N VAL A 477 -8.66 -0.54 -4.20
CA VAL A 477 -9.08 -0.36 -5.61
C VAL A 477 -10.39 0.45 -5.62
N PRO A 478 -10.46 1.59 -6.32
CA PRO A 478 -11.71 2.34 -6.43
C PRO A 478 -12.79 1.53 -7.15
N ALA A 479 -14.04 1.56 -6.65
CA ALA A 479 -15.16 0.85 -7.29
C ALA A 479 -15.35 1.24 -8.77
N ALA A 480 -15.16 2.52 -9.10
CA ALA A 480 -15.24 3.06 -10.46
C ALA A 480 -14.12 2.58 -11.42
N LYS A 481 -13.11 1.85 -10.90
CA LYS A 481 -12.08 1.15 -11.67
C LYS A 481 -12.15 -0.37 -11.54
N LEU A 482 -13.02 -0.89 -10.68
CA LEU A 482 -13.09 -2.32 -10.39
C LEU A 482 -14.15 -2.98 -11.27
N ILE A 483 -13.73 -3.98 -12.04
CA ILE A 483 -14.59 -4.86 -12.84
C ILE A 483 -14.50 -6.26 -12.23
N ASN A 484 -15.61 -7.01 -12.25
CA ASN A 484 -15.59 -8.41 -11.82
C ASN A 484 -15.84 -9.37 -13.00
N GLY A 485 -14.99 -10.38 -13.12
CA GLY A 485 -15.10 -11.47 -14.07
C GLY A 485 -16.20 -12.48 -13.69
N VAL A 486 -16.99 -12.92 -14.66
CA VAL A 486 -17.97 -14.01 -14.50
C VAL A 486 -17.72 -15.12 -15.52
N PRO A 487 -17.96 -16.39 -15.16
CA PRO A 487 -17.76 -17.50 -16.07
C PRO A 487 -19.02 -17.76 -16.91
N PHE A 488 -18.83 -17.99 -18.21
CA PHE A 488 -19.80 -18.57 -19.13
C PHE A 488 -19.67 -20.09 -19.22
N TYR A 489 -18.97 -20.70 -18.28
CA TYR A 489 -18.80 -22.14 -18.19
C TYR A 489 -19.04 -22.61 -16.76
N THR A 490 -19.26 -23.92 -16.63
CA THR A 490 -19.23 -24.63 -15.36
C THR A 490 -18.32 -25.85 -15.49
N ARG A 491 -18.19 -26.62 -14.42
CA ARG A 491 -17.48 -27.89 -14.41
C ARG A 491 -18.44 -29.03 -14.11
N LEU A 492 -18.42 -30.05 -14.96
CA LEU A 492 -18.99 -31.35 -14.63
C LEU A 492 -17.94 -32.13 -13.85
N TRP A 493 -18.22 -32.35 -12.57
CA TRP A 493 -17.38 -33.12 -11.68
C TRP A 493 -17.72 -34.60 -11.74
N LYS A 494 -16.71 -35.44 -11.55
CA LYS A 494 -16.84 -36.87 -11.33
C LYS A 494 -16.01 -37.25 -10.10
N THR A 495 -16.70 -37.73 -9.08
CA THR A 495 -16.13 -38.23 -7.82
C THR A 495 -16.30 -39.74 -7.76
N GLU A 496 -15.19 -40.48 -7.65
CA GLU A 496 -15.18 -41.94 -7.55
C GLU A 496 -14.16 -42.40 -6.50
N GLY A 497 -14.67 -42.76 -5.31
CA GLY A 497 -13.82 -43.03 -4.14
C GLY A 497 -13.08 -41.76 -3.70
N VAL A 498 -11.75 -41.79 -3.75
CA VAL A 498 -10.89 -40.62 -3.44
C VAL A 498 -10.51 -39.81 -4.68
N ASN A 499 -10.89 -40.26 -5.88
CA ASN A 499 -10.52 -39.60 -7.11
C ASN A 499 -11.59 -38.59 -7.50
N VAL A 500 -11.18 -37.34 -7.65
CA VAL A 500 -12.02 -36.26 -8.17
C VAL A 500 -11.42 -35.76 -9.48
N SER A 501 -12.27 -35.59 -10.47
CA SER A 501 -11.90 -35.07 -11.80
C SER A 501 -13.03 -34.21 -12.34
N SER A 502 -12.72 -33.32 -13.29
CA SER A 502 -13.75 -32.48 -13.91
C SER A 502 -13.47 -32.15 -15.36
N SER A 503 -14.50 -31.72 -16.07
CA SER A 503 -14.42 -31.15 -17.41
C SER A 503 -15.19 -29.84 -17.45
N ALA A 504 -14.59 -28.80 -18.04
CA ALA A 504 -15.28 -27.53 -18.27
C ALA A 504 -16.33 -27.71 -19.38
N LEU A 505 -17.54 -27.23 -19.14
CA LEU A 505 -18.66 -27.26 -20.08
C LEU A 505 -19.16 -25.84 -20.29
N ASP A 506 -19.39 -25.45 -21.55
CA ASP A 506 -20.19 -24.27 -21.87
C ASP A 506 -21.64 -24.43 -21.37
N MET A 507 -22.39 -23.32 -21.30
CA MET A 507 -23.75 -23.30 -20.75
C MET A 507 -24.72 -24.24 -21.50
N THR A 508 -24.58 -24.35 -22.83
CA THR A 508 -25.44 -25.22 -23.65
C THR A 508 -25.14 -26.70 -23.38
N THR A 509 -23.87 -27.07 -23.30
CA THR A 509 -23.41 -28.43 -23.02
C THR A 509 -23.78 -28.86 -21.60
N ALA A 510 -23.64 -27.95 -20.62
CA ALA A 510 -24.11 -28.17 -19.25
C ALA A 510 -25.62 -28.42 -19.22
N ALA A 511 -26.41 -27.61 -19.93
CA ALA A 511 -27.86 -27.78 -20.04
C ALA A 511 -28.25 -29.13 -20.64
N ASN A 512 -27.62 -29.50 -21.75
CA ASN A 512 -27.85 -30.77 -22.42
C ASN A 512 -27.52 -31.96 -21.52
N TRP A 513 -26.47 -31.87 -20.68
CA TRP A 513 -26.08 -32.95 -19.79
C TRP A 513 -27.18 -33.31 -18.79
N TYR A 514 -27.69 -32.35 -18.00
CA TYR A 514 -28.72 -32.70 -17.01
C TYR A 514 -30.05 -33.08 -17.68
N GLN A 515 -30.39 -32.46 -18.82
CA GLN A 515 -31.60 -32.81 -19.60
C GLN A 515 -31.54 -34.23 -20.16
N SER A 516 -30.43 -34.64 -20.78
CA SER A 516 -30.29 -35.99 -21.36
C SER A 516 -30.30 -37.09 -20.29
N HIS A 517 -29.98 -36.75 -19.04
CA HIS A 517 -30.02 -37.66 -17.90
C HIS A 517 -31.34 -37.57 -17.10
N ASN A 518 -32.32 -36.78 -17.57
CA ASN A 518 -33.62 -36.55 -16.92
C ASN A 518 -33.49 -36.01 -15.48
N ILE A 519 -32.49 -35.17 -15.24
CA ILE A 519 -32.26 -34.49 -13.96
C ILE A 519 -32.90 -33.11 -14.04
N ILE A 520 -33.65 -32.73 -13.01
CA ILE A 520 -34.17 -31.37 -12.84
C ILE A 520 -33.25 -30.70 -11.81
N PRO A 521 -32.42 -29.72 -12.21
CA PRO A 521 -31.59 -28.99 -11.26
C PRO A 521 -32.46 -28.26 -10.23
N SER A 522 -31.97 -28.18 -8.98
CA SER A 522 -32.61 -27.43 -7.90
C SER A 522 -31.78 -26.21 -7.52
N TRP A 523 -32.44 -25.09 -7.24
CA TRP A 523 -31.77 -23.88 -6.76
C TRP A 523 -31.10 -24.15 -5.40
N ASP A 524 -29.81 -23.87 -5.32
CA ASP A 524 -29.04 -23.84 -4.08
C ASP A 524 -28.78 -22.38 -3.69
N GLU A 525 -29.43 -21.94 -2.62
CA GLU A 525 -29.32 -20.57 -2.11
C GLU A 525 -27.90 -20.23 -1.66
N THR A 526 -27.10 -21.23 -1.24
CA THR A 526 -25.73 -21.02 -0.75
C THR A 526 -24.82 -20.54 -1.87
N THR A 527 -24.92 -21.20 -3.02
CA THR A 527 -24.10 -20.86 -4.19
C THR A 527 -24.79 -19.88 -5.13
N SER A 528 -26.10 -19.66 -4.95
CA SER A 528 -27.00 -18.94 -5.87
C SER A 528 -26.89 -19.48 -7.30
N GLN A 529 -26.94 -20.80 -7.41
CA GLN A 529 -26.88 -21.53 -8.67
C GLN A 529 -27.86 -22.70 -8.62
N PHE A 530 -28.24 -23.18 -9.80
CA PHE A 530 -28.90 -24.47 -9.88
C PHE A 530 -27.87 -25.59 -9.73
N TYR A 531 -28.11 -26.52 -8.80
CA TYR A 531 -27.30 -27.71 -8.60
C TYR A 531 -27.99 -28.95 -9.18
N ALA A 532 -27.21 -29.79 -9.86
CA ALA A 532 -27.66 -31.09 -10.31
C ALA A 532 -26.61 -32.16 -10.00
N SER A 533 -27.08 -33.33 -9.56
CA SER A 533 -26.21 -34.47 -9.32
C SER A 533 -26.86 -35.80 -9.67
N ARG A 534 -26.00 -36.79 -9.91
CA ARG A 534 -26.41 -38.17 -10.18
C ARG A 534 -25.30 -39.13 -9.80
N THR A 535 -25.68 -40.27 -9.22
CA THR A 535 -24.76 -41.38 -8.97
C THR A 535 -25.00 -42.50 -9.99
N ASP A 536 -23.94 -42.90 -10.69
CA ASP A 536 -23.92 -44.05 -11.59
C ASP A 536 -22.88 -45.06 -11.09
N GLY A 537 -23.36 -46.13 -10.43
CA GLY A 537 -22.49 -47.11 -9.80
C GLY A 537 -21.70 -46.52 -8.63
N THR A 538 -20.38 -46.50 -8.74
CA THR A 538 -19.44 -45.94 -7.74
C THR A 538 -19.08 -44.47 -7.99
N ALA A 539 -19.50 -43.91 -9.12
CA ALA A 539 -19.19 -42.54 -9.50
C ALA A 539 -20.38 -41.61 -9.21
N THR A 540 -20.11 -40.46 -8.62
CA THR A 540 -21.05 -39.35 -8.46
C THR A 540 -20.66 -38.23 -9.41
N TYR A 541 -21.62 -37.71 -10.15
CA TYR A 541 -21.48 -36.58 -11.04
C TYR A 541 -22.21 -35.38 -10.47
N GLU A 542 -21.58 -34.21 -10.51
CA GLU A 542 -22.08 -32.99 -9.89
C GLU A 542 -21.82 -31.79 -10.79
N ILE A 543 -22.76 -30.85 -10.84
CA ILE A 543 -22.66 -29.62 -11.63
C ILE A 543 -23.38 -28.48 -10.92
N TRP A 544 -22.75 -27.30 -10.91
CA TRP A 544 -23.31 -26.04 -10.44
C TRP A 544 -23.52 -25.15 -11.66
N VAL A 545 -24.76 -25.02 -12.09
CA VAL A 545 -25.12 -24.47 -13.40
C VAL A 545 -24.99 -22.95 -13.39
N GLU A 546 -24.29 -22.42 -14.40
CA GLU A 546 -24.39 -21.01 -14.78
C GLU A 546 -25.54 -20.82 -15.78
N ASN A 547 -26.44 -19.90 -15.48
CA ASN A 547 -27.58 -19.52 -16.31
C ASN A 547 -27.98 -18.06 -16.06
N ALA A 548 -29.08 -17.60 -16.67
CA ALA A 548 -29.60 -16.25 -16.49
C ALA A 548 -29.80 -15.86 -15.00
N ASP A 549 -30.29 -16.77 -14.16
CA ASP A 549 -30.56 -16.49 -12.74
C ASP A 549 -29.26 -16.32 -11.95
N SER A 550 -28.28 -17.22 -12.11
CA SER A 550 -27.00 -17.13 -11.40
C SER A 550 -26.17 -15.92 -11.85
N ILE A 551 -26.19 -15.59 -13.15
CA ILE A 551 -25.53 -14.39 -13.68
C ILE A 551 -26.21 -13.13 -13.17
N SER A 552 -27.55 -13.07 -13.17
CA SER A 552 -28.33 -11.96 -12.61
C SER A 552 -28.01 -11.72 -11.13
N ALA A 553 -27.88 -12.78 -10.32
CA ALA A 553 -27.50 -12.67 -8.92
C ALA A 553 -26.11 -12.02 -8.73
N LYS A 554 -25.11 -12.46 -9.51
CA LYS A 554 -23.76 -11.88 -9.48
C LYS A 554 -23.75 -10.42 -9.94
N LEU A 555 -24.45 -10.09 -11.03
CA LEU A 555 -24.57 -8.71 -11.53
C LEU A 555 -25.25 -7.78 -10.51
N ALA A 556 -26.20 -8.30 -9.72
CA ALA A 556 -26.83 -7.52 -8.64
C ALA A 556 -25.81 -7.13 -7.56
N VAL A 557 -24.90 -8.03 -7.18
CA VAL A 557 -23.80 -7.71 -6.25
C VAL A 557 -22.91 -6.62 -6.84
N MET A 558 -22.47 -6.76 -8.09
CA MET A 558 -21.63 -5.75 -8.76
C MET A 558 -22.30 -4.37 -8.79
N LYS A 559 -23.60 -4.34 -9.12
CA LYS A 559 -24.40 -3.10 -9.12
C LYS A 559 -24.51 -2.49 -7.72
N ASN A 560 -24.73 -3.30 -6.69
CA ASN A 560 -24.81 -2.82 -5.30
C ASN A 560 -23.48 -2.20 -4.81
N HIS A 561 -22.35 -2.71 -5.31
CA HIS A 561 -21.02 -2.14 -5.04
C HIS A 561 -20.63 -0.98 -5.97
N ASN A 562 -21.47 -0.59 -6.93
CA ASN A 562 -21.20 0.43 -7.95
C ASN A 562 -19.89 0.15 -8.71
N LEU A 563 -19.71 -1.10 -9.12
CA LEU A 563 -18.54 -1.49 -9.90
C LEU A 563 -18.52 -0.84 -11.28
N ALA A 564 -17.31 -0.74 -11.82
CA ALA A 564 -17.03 -0.19 -13.14
C ALA A 564 -17.56 -1.06 -14.28
N GLY A 565 -17.94 -2.31 -14.02
CA GLY A 565 -18.45 -3.20 -15.05
C GLY A 565 -18.39 -4.69 -14.71
N VAL A 566 -18.64 -5.50 -15.74
CA VAL A 566 -18.51 -6.96 -15.74
C VAL A 566 -17.59 -7.41 -16.87
N ALA A 567 -16.78 -8.43 -16.62
CA ALA A 567 -16.00 -9.10 -17.66
C ALA A 567 -16.44 -10.56 -17.81
N CYS A 568 -16.57 -11.06 -19.04
CA CYS A 568 -17.22 -12.35 -19.29
C CYS A 568 -16.24 -13.36 -19.90
N TRP A 569 -15.90 -14.41 -19.14
CA TRP A 569 -15.03 -15.50 -19.60
C TRP A 569 -15.83 -16.74 -19.99
N LYS A 570 -16.01 -17.03 -21.28
CA LYS A 570 -15.50 -16.31 -22.44
C LYS A 570 -16.50 -16.37 -23.58
N LEU A 571 -16.32 -15.50 -24.59
CA LEU A 571 -17.16 -15.48 -25.78
C LEU A 571 -17.31 -16.86 -26.41
N GLY A 572 -18.56 -17.22 -26.71
CA GLY A 572 -18.96 -18.46 -27.34
C GLY A 572 -19.33 -19.59 -26.38
N PHE A 573 -19.22 -19.37 -25.06
CA PHE A 573 -19.61 -20.37 -24.07
C PHE A 573 -20.98 -20.08 -23.43
N GLU A 574 -21.50 -18.88 -23.63
CA GLU A 574 -22.81 -18.46 -23.16
C GLU A 574 -23.97 -19.00 -24.00
N THR A 575 -25.17 -18.99 -23.41
CA THR A 575 -26.42 -19.01 -24.18
C THR A 575 -26.83 -17.58 -24.56
N PRO A 576 -27.55 -17.36 -25.67
CA PRO A 576 -27.87 -16.01 -26.15
C PRO A 576 -28.60 -15.10 -25.17
N ASP A 577 -29.43 -15.66 -24.28
CA ASP A 577 -30.22 -14.93 -23.28
C ASP A 577 -29.37 -14.23 -22.21
N ILE A 578 -28.11 -14.65 -22.01
CA ILE A 578 -27.21 -14.06 -21.02
C ILE A 578 -26.89 -12.60 -21.34
N TRP A 579 -26.79 -12.24 -22.62
CA TRP A 579 -26.52 -10.86 -23.03
C TRP A 579 -27.68 -9.93 -22.68
N ASP A 580 -28.92 -10.39 -22.83
CA ASP A 580 -30.10 -9.61 -22.44
C ASP A 580 -30.15 -9.40 -20.92
N VAL A 581 -29.69 -10.38 -20.13
CA VAL A 581 -29.53 -10.24 -18.68
C VAL A 581 -28.48 -9.16 -18.36
N ILE A 582 -27.29 -9.24 -18.97
CA ILE A 582 -26.22 -8.26 -18.74
C ILE A 582 -26.67 -6.83 -19.07
N VAL A 583 -27.29 -6.64 -20.24
CA VAL A 583 -27.84 -5.33 -20.68
C VAL A 583 -28.94 -4.81 -19.75
N SER A 584 -29.63 -5.67 -18.98
CA SER A 584 -30.63 -5.17 -18.03
C SER A 584 -30.03 -4.47 -16.80
N TYR A 585 -28.73 -4.62 -16.55
CA TYR A 585 -28.04 -4.05 -15.39
C TYR A 585 -27.32 -2.72 -15.69
N TYR A 586 -26.97 -2.49 -16.95
CA TYR A 586 -26.18 -1.37 -17.47
C TYR A 586 -26.98 -0.65 -18.56
#